data_AF-A0A9N9TN95-F1
#
_entry.id   AF-A0A9N9TN95-F1
#
_cell.length_a   1.000
_cell.length_b   1.000
_cell.length_c   1.000
_cell.angle_alpha   90.00
_cell.angle_beta   90.00
_cell.angle_gamma   90.00
#
_symmetry.space_group_name_H-M   'P 1'
#
loop_
_entity.id
_entity.type
_entity.pdbx_description
1 polymer ?
#
loop_
_entity_poly.entity_id
_entity_poly.type
_entity_poly.pdbx_seq_one_letter_code
_entity_poly.pdbx_strand_id
1 'polypeptide(L)'
;MARSTSEKSIDNNIYTNSTSETQCSHDEDKTNANASNELCLIELNKGSIERLNTIPTDETERNNKNETRKSTFSSTLRSYLTLIAHFSIILYTGLILCMAFARPVEFFTWHPILLSFGWIFLLNEGVLLFSEDNFIGRKLRLSHTMKRRYHWLTIALGVTLVIIGFTIVIINKNIKNKVHFKTWHGLFGLIATIFCILTALNGTSALYDVKLKNYIKPALNKLLHVISGSISLIFGGLTLVLGVYSNWFIKASGNNTFLFSIGFVTSAYVTLWTLQRPMRKILSNYRSAGIIET
;
A
#
# COMPACT_ATOMS: atom_id res chain seq x y z
N MET A 1 -44.89 32.03 -30.91
CA MET A 1 -43.84 33.06 -31.12
C MET A 1 -42.59 32.32 -31.57
N ALA A 2 -42.38 31.97 -32.85
CA ALA A 2 -42.27 32.79 -34.08
C ALA A 2 -41.00 33.66 -34.14
N ARG A 3 -40.28 33.52 -35.29
CA ARG A 3 -39.16 34.30 -35.89
C ARG A 3 -37.74 33.88 -35.47
N SER A 4 -36.87 33.24 -36.28
CA SER A 4 -36.44 33.34 -37.71
C SER A 4 -35.47 34.48 -38.04
N THR A 5 -34.29 34.15 -38.59
CA THR A 5 -33.67 34.56 -39.90
C THR A 5 -32.15 34.25 -39.87
N SER A 6 -31.59 33.44 -40.79
CA SER A 6 -31.03 33.76 -42.15
C SER A 6 -29.71 34.55 -42.08
N GLU A 7 -28.64 34.39 -42.90
CA GLU A 7 -28.27 33.59 -44.08
C GLU A 7 -26.81 33.96 -44.52
N LYS A 8 -26.12 33.07 -45.27
CA LYS A 8 -25.07 33.30 -46.34
C LYS A 8 -23.73 34.00 -46.00
N SER A 9 -22.59 33.82 -46.68
CA SER A 9 -22.13 33.21 -47.96
C SER A 9 -20.67 32.70 -47.78
N ILE A 10 -20.21 31.55 -48.33
CA ILE A 10 -19.54 31.30 -49.64
C ILE A 10 -18.69 32.46 -50.20
N ASP A 11 -17.39 32.22 -50.40
CA ASP A 11 -16.61 32.71 -51.56
C ASP A 11 -15.39 31.82 -51.86
N ASN A 12 -15.21 31.54 -53.16
CA ASN A 12 -14.11 30.83 -53.84
C ASN A 12 -13.26 31.85 -54.63
N ASN A 13 -11.94 31.65 -54.75
CA ASN A 13 -11.12 31.89 -55.96
C ASN A 13 -9.63 31.59 -55.63
N ILE A 14 -8.84 30.76 -56.33
CA ILE A 14 -8.43 30.65 -57.76
C ILE A 14 -7.26 31.58 -58.14
N TYR A 15 -6.10 30.92 -58.41
CA TYR A 15 -4.95 31.24 -59.29
C TYR A 15 -4.07 32.46 -58.92
N THR A 16 -2.73 32.41 -59.03
CA THR A 16 -1.97 32.34 -60.30
C THR A 16 -0.53 31.80 -60.15
N ASN A 17 -0.10 31.05 -61.18
CA ASN A 17 1.29 30.76 -61.53
C ASN A 17 2.04 32.03 -61.97
N SER A 18 3.35 32.11 -61.69
CA SER A 18 4.30 32.90 -62.48
C SER A 18 5.57 32.11 -62.75
N THR A 19 5.81 31.89 -64.04
CA THR A 19 7.01 31.35 -64.68
C THR A 19 8.18 32.32 -64.62
N SER A 20 9.40 31.80 -64.46
CA SER A 20 10.61 32.42 -65.01
C SER A 20 11.63 31.33 -65.34
N GLU A 21 11.83 31.12 -66.63
CA GLU A 21 12.91 30.34 -67.23
C GLU A 21 14.25 31.09 -67.06
N THR A 22 15.31 30.36 -66.68
CA THR A 22 16.67 30.67 -67.15
C THR A 22 17.44 29.37 -67.30
N GLN A 23 17.92 29.14 -68.52
CA GLN A 23 18.66 27.97 -68.96
C GLN A 23 20.14 28.36 -69.08
N CYS A 24 21.06 27.65 -68.42
CA CYS A 24 22.45 27.53 -68.90
C CYS A 24 23.22 26.38 -68.22
N SER A 25 24.09 25.76 -69.02
CA SER A 25 25.19 24.83 -68.72
C SER A 25 24.87 23.44 -68.18
N HIS A 26 24.77 22.51 -69.13
CA HIS A 26 25.29 21.13 -69.03
C HIS A 26 26.73 21.14 -68.51
N ASP A 27 27.00 20.44 -67.40
CA ASP A 27 28.17 19.53 -67.21
C ASP A 27 28.33 19.01 -65.75
N GLU A 28 27.27 18.64 -65.04
CA GLU A 28 27.40 18.04 -63.68
C GLU A 28 26.58 16.76 -63.42
N ASP A 29 25.97 16.15 -64.45
CA ASP A 29 24.89 15.17 -64.23
C ASP A 29 25.33 13.69 -64.20
N LYS A 30 26.63 13.40 -64.08
CA LYS A 30 27.13 12.00 -63.90
C LYS A 30 27.76 11.74 -62.54
N THR A 31 28.12 12.77 -61.81
CA THR A 31 28.71 12.67 -60.46
C THR A 31 27.65 12.69 -59.38
N ASN A 32 26.52 13.39 -59.60
CA ASN A 32 25.48 13.59 -58.60
C ASN A 32 24.50 12.39 -58.46
N ALA A 33 24.27 11.66 -59.55
CA ALA A 33 23.46 10.44 -59.54
C ALA A 33 24.16 9.28 -58.78
N ASN A 34 25.49 9.20 -58.84
CA ASN A 34 26.26 8.18 -58.15
C ASN A 34 26.33 8.44 -56.64
N ALA A 35 26.49 9.70 -56.22
CA ALA A 35 26.50 10.10 -54.82
C ALA A 35 25.15 9.90 -54.12
N SER A 36 24.04 10.15 -54.84
CA SER A 36 22.68 9.98 -54.32
C SER A 36 22.32 8.50 -54.09
N ASN A 37 22.78 7.61 -54.98
CA ASN A 37 22.59 6.17 -54.84
C ASN A 37 23.43 5.58 -53.69
N GLU A 38 24.66 6.05 -53.50
CA GLU A 38 25.53 5.66 -52.38
C GLU A 38 24.94 6.09 -51.02
N LEU A 39 24.41 7.31 -50.92
CA LEU A 39 23.76 7.81 -49.69
C LEU A 39 22.51 7.00 -49.31
N CYS A 40 21.68 6.65 -50.29
CA CYS A 40 20.49 5.81 -50.08
C CYS A 40 20.86 4.40 -49.58
N LEU A 41 21.91 3.80 -50.14
CA LEU A 41 22.42 2.49 -49.70
C LEU A 41 23.00 2.53 -48.28
N ILE A 42 23.68 3.62 -47.91
CA ILE A 42 24.19 3.80 -46.54
C ILE A 42 23.04 3.91 -45.54
N GLU A 43 21.98 4.65 -45.87
CA GLU A 43 20.84 4.86 -44.97
C GLU A 43 19.99 3.58 -44.80
N LEU A 44 19.79 2.82 -45.88
CA LEU A 44 19.16 1.49 -45.83
C LEU A 44 19.98 0.48 -45.01
N ASN A 45 21.31 0.52 -45.12
CA ASN A 45 22.20 -0.35 -44.36
C ASN A 45 22.22 0.05 -42.87
N LYS A 46 22.23 1.35 -42.55
CA LYS A 46 22.16 1.86 -41.18
C LYS A 46 20.86 1.46 -40.49
N GLY A 47 19.72 1.56 -41.18
CA GLY A 47 18.43 1.08 -40.68
C GLY A 47 18.36 -0.45 -40.53
N SER A 48 19.10 -1.21 -41.34
CA SER A 48 19.20 -2.67 -41.21
C SER A 48 20.09 -3.11 -40.05
N ILE A 49 21.19 -2.38 -39.79
CA ILE A 49 22.07 -2.61 -38.64
C ILE A 49 21.39 -2.23 -37.32
N GLU A 50 20.62 -1.12 -37.28
CA GLU A 50 19.76 -0.82 -36.12
C GLU A 50 18.68 -1.89 -35.90
N ARG A 51 18.11 -2.44 -36.98
CA ARG A 51 17.18 -3.58 -36.88
C ARG A 51 17.85 -4.86 -36.38
N LEU A 52 19.07 -5.18 -36.77
CA LEU A 52 19.79 -6.35 -36.24
C LEU A 52 20.16 -6.17 -34.76
N ASN A 53 20.57 -4.97 -34.34
CA ASN A 53 20.90 -4.66 -32.95
C ASN A 53 19.67 -4.62 -32.02
N THR A 54 18.46 -4.54 -32.59
CA THR A 54 17.19 -4.57 -31.83
C THR A 54 16.55 -5.97 -31.79
N ILE A 55 17.09 -6.96 -32.52
CA ILE A 55 16.67 -8.36 -32.38
C ILE A 55 17.15 -8.83 -31.00
N PRO A 56 16.24 -9.18 -30.07
CA PRO A 56 16.62 -9.70 -28.78
C PRO A 56 17.46 -10.96 -28.99
N THR A 57 18.68 -10.98 -28.45
CA THR A 57 19.49 -12.21 -28.45
C THR A 57 18.75 -13.30 -27.67
N ASP A 58 18.94 -14.57 -28.01
CA ASP A 58 18.36 -15.70 -27.28
C ASP A 58 18.67 -15.61 -25.77
N GLU A 59 19.84 -15.06 -25.43
CA GLU A 59 20.23 -14.76 -24.05
C GLU A 59 19.37 -13.65 -23.40
N THR A 60 19.07 -12.57 -24.13
CA THR A 60 18.19 -11.48 -23.66
C THR A 60 16.75 -11.97 -23.48
N GLU A 61 16.23 -12.76 -24.41
CA GLU A 61 14.90 -13.38 -24.25
C GLU A 61 14.85 -14.34 -23.07
N ARG A 62 15.87 -15.17 -22.90
CA ARG A 62 15.97 -16.12 -21.79
C ARG A 62 16.06 -15.40 -20.44
N ASN A 63 16.83 -14.31 -20.37
CA ASN A 63 16.91 -13.45 -19.19
C ASN A 63 15.56 -12.79 -18.89
N ASN A 64 14.88 -12.21 -19.89
CA ASN A 64 13.53 -11.64 -19.73
C ASN A 64 12.49 -12.68 -19.27
N LYS A 65 12.52 -13.89 -19.85
CA LYS A 65 11.66 -15.02 -19.44
C LYS A 65 11.95 -15.43 -17.99
N ASN A 66 13.22 -15.50 -17.59
CA ASN A 66 13.63 -15.82 -16.22
C ASN A 66 13.23 -14.73 -15.21
N GLU A 67 13.39 -13.45 -15.55
CA GLU A 67 12.95 -12.34 -14.72
C GLU A 67 11.43 -12.31 -14.58
N THR A 68 10.70 -12.51 -15.67
CA THR A 68 9.23 -12.61 -15.69
C THR A 68 8.75 -13.80 -14.85
N ARG A 69 9.42 -14.94 -14.95
CA ARG A 69 9.12 -16.13 -14.13
C ARG A 69 9.39 -15.86 -12.65
N LYS A 70 10.53 -15.25 -12.31
CA LYS A 70 10.91 -14.90 -10.93
C LYS A 70 9.95 -13.87 -10.33
N SER A 71 9.54 -12.86 -11.10
CA SER A 71 8.58 -11.84 -10.67
C SER A 71 7.19 -12.44 -10.45
N THR A 72 6.73 -13.30 -11.36
CA THR A 72 5.45 -14.04 -11.25
C THR A 72 5.43 -14.99 -10.05
N PHE A 73 6.52 -15.74 -9.83
CA PHE A 73 6.65 -16.61 -8.65
C PHE A 73 6.63 -15.79 -7.35
N SER A 74 7.38 -14.70 -7.29
CA SER A 74 7.46 -13.86 -6.08
C SER A 74 6.13 -13.16 -5.74
N SER A 75 5.34 -12.77 -6.74
CA SER A 75 4.02 -12.15 -6.54
C SER A 75 2.96 -13.19 -6.13
N THR A 76 3.05 -14.40 -6.69
CA THR A 76 2.21 -15.54 -6.29
C THR A 76 2.47 -15.92 -4.82
N LEU A 77 3.74 -16.04 -4.43
CA LEU A 77 4.13 -16.34 -3.04
C LEU A 77 3.62 -15.27 -2.05
N ARG A 78 3.78 -13.98 -2.38
CA ARG A 78 3.26 -12.88 -1.53
C ARG A 78 1.74 -12.91 -1.38
N SER A 79 1.03 -13.38 -2.42
CA SER A 79 -0.43 -13.52 -2.37
C SER A 79 -0.84 -14.60 -1.38
N TYR A 80 -0.19 -15.77 -1.41
CA TYR A 80 -0.43 -16.84 -0.43
C TYR A 80 -0.08 -16.42 1.00
N LEU A 81 1.04 -15.71 1.19
CA LEU A 81 1.42 -15.19 2.51
C LEU A 81 0.40 -14.15 3.01
N THR A 82 -0.13 -13.30 2.12
CA THR A 82 -1.23 -12.39 2.49
C THR A 82 -2.50 -13.15 2.87
N LEU A 83 -2.82 -14.23 2.16
CA LEU A 83 -3.95 -15.09 2.52
C LEU A 83 -3.76 -15.72 3.91
N ILE A 84 -2.57 -16.24 4.22
CA ILE A 84 -2.24 -16.78 5.55
C ILE A 84 -2.38 -15.70 6.63
N ALA A 85 -2.08 -14.43 6.32
CA ALA A 85 -2.23 -13.33 7.26
C ALA A 85 -3.71 -13.08 7.61
N HIS A 86 -4.59 -13.08 6.60
CA HIS A 86 -6.04 -13.00 6.83
C HIS A 86 -6.55 -14.15 7.69
N PHE A 87 -6.12 -15.39 7.42
CA PHE A 87 -6.48 -16.54 8.25
C PHE A 87 -5.93 -16.42 9.68
N SER A 88 -4.70 -15.94 9.84
CA SER A 88 -4.08 -15.75 11.16
C SER A 88 -4.79 -14.67 11.99
N ILE A 89 -5.26 -13.60 11.34
CA ILE A 89 -6.08 -12.56 11.96
C ILE A 89 -7.39 -13.17 12.49
N ILE A 90 -8.12 -13.90 11.64
CA ILE A 90 -9.38 -14.54 12.03
C ILE A 90 -9.15 -15.56 13.15
N LEU A 91 -8.09 -16.37 13.03
CA LEU A 91 -7.76 -17.39 14.02
C LEU A 91 -7.40 -16.78 15.38
N TYR A 92 -6.58 -15.74 15.43
CA TYR A 92 -6.23 -15.08 16.69
C TYR A 92 -7.45 -14.41 17.33
N THR A 93 -8.24 -13.65 16.57
CA THR A 93 -9.46 -13.02 17.09
C THR A 93 -10.46 -14.06 17.57
N GLY A 94 -10.67 -15.14 16.81
CA GLY A 94 -11.53 -16.26 17.18
C GLY A 94 -11.05 -16.97 18.45
N LEU A 95 -9.74 -17.23 18.57
CA LEU A 95 -9.13 -17.82 19.76
C LEU A 95 -9.43 -16.99 21.01
N ILE A 96 -9.24 -15.67 20.96
CA ILE A 96 -9.50 -14.79 22.11
C ILE A 96 -10.99 -14.78 22.46
N LEU A 97 -11.88 -14.71 21.46
CA LEU A 97 -13.33 -14.75 21.70
C LEU A 97 -13.75 -16.08 22.35
N CYS A 98 -13.29 -17.21 21.82
CA CYS A 98 -13.58 -18.53 22.38
C CYS A 98 -13.12 -18.64 23.84
N MET A 99 -11.89 -18.22 24.15
CA MET A 99 -11.39 -18.25 25.53
C MET A 99 -12.13 -17.27 26.45
N ALA A 100 -12.54 -16.11 25.93
CA ALA A 100 -13.25 -15.10 26.69
C ALA A 100 -14.67 -15.54 27.09
N PHE A 101 -15.37 -16.27 26.21
CA PHE A 101 -16.73 -16.76 26.46
C PHE A 101 -16.79 -18.17 27.04
N ALA A 102 -15.66 -18.88 27.13
CA ALA A 102 -15.58 -20.18 27.80
C ALA A 102 -15.74 -20.09 29.34
N ARG A 103 -15.77 -18.89 29.91
CA ARG A 103 -15.92 -18.61 31.35
C ARG A 103 -16.82 -17.40 31.56
N PRO A 104 -17.33 -17.19 32.79
CA PRO A 104 -18.07 -15.96 33.12
C PRO A 104 -17.27 -14.71 32.75
N VAL A 105 -17.88 -13.81 31.99
CA VAL A 105 -17.22 -12.61 31.47
C VAL A 105 -17.02 -11.60 32.60
N GLU A 106 -15.79 -11.49 33.08
CA GLU A 106 -15.39 -10.44 34.03
C GLU A 106 -15.24 -9.08 33.30
N PHE A 107 -15.36 -7.97 34.02
CA PHE A 107 -15.19 -6.62 33.43
C PHE A 107 -13.87 -6.46 32.65
N PHE A 108 -12.77 -7.04 33.15
CA PHE A 108 -11.48 -7.01 32.47
C PHE A 108 -11.47 -7.82 31.17
N THR A 109 -12.31 -8.84 31.01
CA THR A 109 -12.36 -9.69 29.79
C THR A 109 -12.76 -8.91 28.55
N TRP A 110 -13.45 -7.77 28.69
CA TRP A 110 -13.72 -6.86 27.58
C TRP A 110 -12.46 -6.22 26.99
N HIS A 111 -11.38 -6.06 27.77
CA HIS A 111 -10.11 -5.55 27.26
C HIS A 111 -9.53 -6.45 26.15
N PRO A 112 -9.21 -7.74 26.38
CA PRO A 112 -8.69 -8.60 25.32
C PRO A 112 -9.69 -8.82 24.18
N ILE A 113 -11.01 -8.85 24.43
CA ILE A 113 -12.02 -8.91 23.34
C ILE A 113 -11.88 -7.69 22.41
N LEU A 114 -11.97 -6.48 22.97
CA LEU A 114 -11.97 -5.24 22.21
C LEU A 114 -10.63 -4.98 21.53
N LEU A 115 -9.51 -5.29 22.18
CA LEU A 115 -8.18 -5.15 21.58
C LEU A 115 -7.96 -6.19 20.47
N SER A 116 -8.49 -7.41 20.59
CA SER A 116 -8.36 -8.41 19.52
C SER A 116 -9.22 -8.07 18.31
N PHE A 117 -10.42 -7.55 18.51
CA PHE A 117 -11.28 -7.13 17.41
C PHE A 117 -10.83 -5.79 16.81
N GLY A 118 -10.50 -4.82 17.65
CA GLY A 118 -10.01 -3.51 17.22
C GLY A 118 -8.65 -3.61 16.54
N TRP A 119 -7.65 -4.12 17.26
CA TRP A 119 -6.26 -4.12 16.80
C TRP A 119 -5.97 -5.23 15.78
N ILE A 120 -6.18 -6.50 16.15
CA ILE A 120 -5.84 -7.62 15.25
C ILE A 120 -6.78 -7.65 14.05
N PHE A 121 -8.09 -7.58 14.25
CA PHE A 121 -9.02 -7.69 13.14
C PHE A 121 -9.12 -6.38 12.34
N LEU A 122 -9.71 -5.32 12.88
CA LEU A 122 -10.02 -4.12 12.09
C LEU A 122 -8.78 -3.35 11.61
N LEU A 123 -7.80 -3.08 12.49
CA LEU A 123 -6.63 -2.28 12.07
C LEU A 123 -5.76 -3.01 11.04
N ASN A 124 -5.46 -4.30 11.24
CA ASN A 124 -4.61 -5.04 10.29
C ASN A 124 -5.34 -5.30 8.96
N GLU A 125 -6.64 -5.65 8.96
CA GLU A 125 -7.42 -5.76 7.72
C GLU A 125 -7.46 -4.43 6.96
N GLY A 126 -7.65 -3.31 7.68
CA GLY A 126 -7.60 -1.98 7.10
C GLY A 126 -6.27 -1.67 6.41
N VAL A 127 -5.14 -2.10 6.99
CA VAL A 127 -3.80 -1.94 6.39
C VAL A 127 -3.59 -2.90 5.21
N LEU A 128 -3.99 -4.16 5.35
CA LEU A 128 -3.87 -5.20 4.32
C LEU A 128 -4.78 -4.94 3.10
N LEU A 129 -5.79 -4.08 3.22
CA LEU A 129 -6.63 -3.71 2.08
C LEU A 129 -5.85 -3.01 0.96
N PHE A 130 -4.81 -2.25 1.31
CA PHE A 130 -3.88 -1.66 0.34
C PHE A 130 -2.84 -2.65 -0.16
N SER A 131 -2.98 -3.94 0.17
CA SER A 131 -2.10 -4.97 -0.37
C SER A 131 -2.40 -5.24 -1.84
N GLU A 132 -1.41 -4.96 -2.70
CA GLU A 132 -1.46 -5.34 -4.13
C GLU A 132 -1.53 -6.87 -4.30
N ASP A 133 -1.02 -7.59 -3.30
CA ASP A 133 -1.04 -9.04 -3.19
C ASP A 133 -2.35 -9.56 -2.54
N ASN A 134 -3.29 -8.66 -2.21
CA ASN A 134 -4.59 -9.07 -1.70
C ASN A 134 -5.45 -9.63 -2.84
N PHE A 135 -5.55 -10.95 -2.89
CA PHE A 135 -6.37 -11.68 -3.85
C PHE A 135 -7.84 -11.21 -3.82
N ILE A 136 -8.41 -10.96 -2.64
CA ILE A 136 -9.79 -10.48 -2.47
C ILE A 136 -9.97 -9.11 -3.11
N GLY A 137 -9.05 -8.17 -2.84
CA GLY A 137 -9.10 -6.83 -3.41
C GLY A 137 -8.95 -6.80 -4.94
N ARG A 138 -8.15 -7.72 -5.49
CA ARG A 138 -7.95 -7.90 -6.94
C ARG A 138 -9.19 -8.52 -7.60
N LYS A 139 -9.76 -9.56 -7.01
CA LYS A 139 -10.96 -10.25 -7.49
C LYS A 139 -12.19 -9.34 -7.47
N LEU A 140 -12.33 -8.50 -6.44
CA LEU A 140 -13.44 -7.54 -6.29
C LEU A 140 -13.24 -6.24 -7.08
N ARG A 141 -12.13 -6.08 -7.81
CA ARG A 141 -11.81 -4.87 -8.61
C ARG A 141 -12.05 -3.55 -7.85
N LEU A 142 -11.68 -3.51 -6.57
CA LEU A 142 -11.92 -2.35 -5.73
C LEU A 142 -11.12 -1.14 -6.23
N SER A 143 -11.81 -0.04 -6.55
CA SER A 143 -11.16 1.20 -6.94
C SER A 143 -10.31 1.77 -5.78
N HIS A 144 -9.27 2.55 -6.11
CA HIS A 144 -8.43 3.21 -5.10
C HIS A 144 -9.26 4.06 -4.11
N THR A 145 -10.31 4.71 -4.60
CA THR A 145 -11.23 5.50 -3.77
C THR A 145 -11.99 4.61 -2.77
N MET A 146 -12.45 3.43 -3.20
CA MET A 146 -13.13 2.49 -2.29
C MET A 146 -12.16 1.92 -1.25
N LYS A 147 -10.94 1.52 -1.67
CA LYS A 147 -9.90 1.06 -0.74
C LYS A 147 -9.61 2.10 0.34
N ARG A 148 -9.52 3.38 -0.03
CA ARG A 148 -9.33 4.49 0.92
C ARG A 148 -10.50 4.63 1.89
N ARG A 149 -11.76 4.53 1.42
CA ARG A 149 -12.95 4.63 2.28
C ARG A 149 -13.02 3.47 3.28
N TYR A 150 -12.83 2.24 2.81
CA TYR A 150 -12.83 1.07 3.68
C TYR A 150 -11.69 1.12 4.69
N HIS A 151 -10.46 1.47 4.26
CA HIS A 151 -9.34 1.66 5.18
C HIS A 151 -9.70 2.68 6.26
N TRP A 152 -10.18 3.87 5.88
CA TRP A 152 -10.57 4.88 6.86
C TRP A 152 -11.65 4.36 7.83
N LEU A 153 -12.69 3.69 7.33
CA LEU A 153 -13.77 3.14 8.14
C LEU A 153 -13.27 2.07 9.12
N THR A 154 -12.48 1.10 8.64
CA THR A 154 -11.92 0.03 9.48
C THR A 154 -10.95 0.59 10.52
N ILE A 155 -10.12 1.58 10.15
CA ILE A 155 -9.21 2.24 11.10
C ILE A 155 -9.99 3.04 12.14
N ALA A 156 -11.01 3.81 11.74
CA ALA A 156 -11.83 4.58 12.68
C ALA A 156 -12.53 3.68 13.70
N LEU A 157 -13.21 2.62 13.24
CA LEU A 157 -13.84 1.64 14.12
C LEU A 157 -12.82 0.92 15.00
N GLY A 158 -11.69 0.51 14.44
CA GLY A 158 -10.60 -0.14 15.17
C GLY A 158 -10.05 0.73 16.29
N VAL A 159 -9.75 2.00 16.01
CA VAL A 159 -9.25 2.97 16.99
C VAL A 159 -10.27 3.18 18.11
N THR A 160 -11.57 3.28 17.79
CA THR A 160 -12.61 3.39 18.81
C THR A 160 -12.60 2.21 19.77
N LEU A 161 -12.52 0.97 19.26
CA LEU A 161 -12.46 -0.22 20.11
C LEU A 161 -11.16 -0.29 20.94
N VAL A 162 -10.03 0.12 20.35
CA VAL A 162 -8.74 0.21 21.06
C VAL A 162 -8.83 1.20 22.21
N ILE A 163 -9.40 2.39 22.01
CA ILE A 163 -9.60 3.38 23.07
C ILE A 163 -10.49 2.83 24.18
N ILE A 164 -11.64 2.24 23.83
CA ILE A 164 -12.56 1.67 24.82
C ILE A 164 -11.87 0.56 25.61
N GLY A 165 -11.22 -0.39 24.94
CA GLY A 165 -10.51 -1.48 25.61
C GLY A 165 -9.32 -1.00 26.45
N PHE A 166 -8.64 0.07 26.04
CA PHE A 166 -7.59 0.70 26.85
C PHE A 166 -8.19 1.39 28.09
N THR A 167 -9.30 2.10 27.96
CA THR A 167 -10.01 2.70 29.09
C THR A 167 -10.47 1.63 30.11
N ILE A 168 -10.92 0.46 29.64
CA ILE A 168 -11.30 -0.65 30.53
C ILE A 168 -10.15 -1.10 31.42
N VAL A 169 -8.93 -1.24 30.89
CA VAL A 169 -7.78 -1.64 31.72
C VAL A 169 -7.40 -0.56 32.74
N ILE A 170 -7.52 0.72 32.39
CA ILE A 170 -7.30 1.85 33.32
C ILE A 170 -8.32 1.82 34.45
N ILE A 171 -9.61 1.72 34.13
CA ILE A 171 -10.69 1.65 35.12
C ILE A 171 -10.51 0.42 36.02
N ASN A 172 -10.27 -0.76 35.45
CA ASN A 172 -10.07 -1.99 36.23
C ASN A 172 -8.85 -1.92 37.15
N LYS A 173 -7.77 -1.24 36.75
CA LYS A 173 -6.60 -1.01 37.61
C LYS A 173 -6.92 -0.03 38.75
N ASN A 174 -7.68 1.02 38.48
CA ASN A 174 -8.12 1.98 39.51
C ASN A 174 -9.00 1.29 40.55
N ILE A 175 -10.02 0.52 40.13
CA ILE A 175 -10.91 -0.23 41.03
C ILE A 175 -10.11 -1.21 41.91
N LYS A 176 -9.05 -1.81 41.37
CA LYS A 176 -8.20 -2.77 42.08
C LYS A 176 -7.00 -2.15 42.80
N ASN A 177 -6.89 -0.81 42.85
CA ASN A 177 -5.76 -0.07 43.42
C ASN A 177 -4.38 -0.57 42.95
N LYS A 178 -4.25 -0.87 41.65
CA LYS A 178 -3.01 -1.38 41.05
C LYS A 178 -2.26 -0.27 40.32
N VAL A 179 -0.93 -0.29 40.45
CA VAL A 179 -0.03 0.57 39.67
C VAL A 179 -0.20 0.37 38.15
N HIS A 180 -0.18 1.48 37.43
CA HIS A 180 -0.29 1.54 35.97
C HIS A 180 1.07 1.33 35.30
N PHE A 181 1.06 0.86 34.04
CA PHE A 181 2.22 0.79 33.14
C PHE A 181 3.51 0.14 33.65
N LYS A 182 3.45 -0.68 34.72
CA LYS A 182 4.62 -1.37 35.29
C LYS A 182 5.16 -2.49 34.39
N THR A 183 4.32 -3.09 33.56
CA THR A 183 4.71 -4.21 32.68
C THR A 183 5.05 -3.72 31.28
N TRP A 184 5.94 -4.43 30.58
CA TRP A 184 6.22 -4.18 29.16
C TRP A 184 4.96 -4.18 28.30
N HIS A 185 4.03 -5.10 28.57
CA HIS A 185 2.72 -5.12 27.91
C HIS A 185 1.95 -3.81 28.11
N GLY A 186 1.90 -3.28 29.34
CA GLY A 186 1.23 -2.03 29.63
C GLY A 186 1.91 -0.81 28.99
N LEU A 187 3.24 -0.74 29.05
CA LEU A 187 4.01 0.37 28.49
C LEU A 187 3.93 0.39 26.96
N PHE A 188 4.16 -0.74 26.29
CA PHE A 188 4.06 -0.83 24.84
C PHE A 188 2.62 -0.61 24.36
N GLY A 189 1.63 -1.08 25.12
CA GLY A 189 0.21 -0.82 24.81
C GLY A 189 -0.14 0.66 24.87
N LEU A 190 0.44 1.42 25.80
CA LEU A 190 0.27 2.87 25.88
C LEU A 190 0.89 3.57 24.66
N ILE A 191 2.16 3.25 24.34
CA ILE A 191 2.85 3.81 23.17
C ILE A 191 2.06 3.51 21.89
N ALA A 192 1.65 2.25 21.71
CA ALA A 192 0.87 1.81 20.57
C ALA A 192 -0.44 2.60 20.43
N THR A 193 -1.16 2.79 21.54
CA THR A 193 -2.45 3.52 21.58
C THR A 193 -2.27 4.99 21.23
N ILE A 194 -1.27 5.67 21.79
CA ILE A 194 -0.98 7.08 21.47
C ILE A 194 -0.70 7.24 19.98
N PHE A 195 0.22 6.45 19.42
CA PHE A 195 0.56 6.52 18.00
C PHE A 195 -0.59 6.07 17.09
N CYS A 196 -1.46 5.16 17.54
CA CYS A 196 -2.66 4.75 16.83
C CYS A 196 -3.63 5.93 16.66
N ILE A 197 -3.88 6.70 17.74
CA ILE A 197 -4.72 7.89 17.71
C ILE A 197 -4.10 8.95 16.80
N LEU A 198 -2.80 9.23 16.96
CA LEU A 198 -2.09 10.21 16.12
C LEU A 198 -2.15 9.83 14.63
N THR A 199 -1.94 8.56 14.29
CA THR A 199 -1.97 8.12 12.89
C THR A 199 -3.38 8.17 12.30
N ALA A 200 -4.41 7.90 13.10
CA ALA A 200 -5.80 8.00 12.69
C ALA A 200 -6.19 9.45 12.40
N LEU A 201 -5.85 10.39 13.30
CA LEU A 201 -6.07 11.82 13.11
C LEU A 201 -5.33 12.34 11.86
N ASN A 202 -4.05 12.02 11.71
CA ASN A 202 -3.26 12.38 10.52
C ASN A 202 -3.73 11.66 9.24
N GLY A 203 -4.39 10.50 9.36
CA GLY A 203 -5.00 9.80 8.23
C GLY A 203 -6.28 10.50 7.76
N THR A 204 -7.05 11.07 8.70
CA THR A 204 -8.30 11.79 8.37
C THR A 204 -8.04 13.10 7.64
N SER A 205 -6.94 13.79 7.90
CA SER A 205 -6.57 15.02 7.17
C SER A 205 -6.39 14.77 5.66
N ALA A 206 -5.96 13.56 5.27
CA ALA A 206 -5.86 13.15 3.87
C ALA A 206 -7.22 12.94 3.17
N LEU A 207 -8.33 12.83 3.92
CA LEU A 207 -9.68 12.81 3.35
C LEU A 207 -10.18 14.21 2.97
N TYR A 208 -9.68 15.26 3.63
CA TYR A 208 -10.08 16.66 3.44
C TYR A 208 -9.04 17.49 2.64
N ASP A 209 -8.21 16.80 1.84
CA ASP A 209 -7.03 17.33 1.15
C ASP A 209 -7.28 18.65 0.38
N VAL A 210 -8.48 18.83 -0.20
CA VAL A 210 -8.84 20.05 -0.95
C VAL A 210 -8.76 21.32 -0.11
N LYS A 211 -9.10 21.26 1.18
CA LYS A 211 -9.05 22.39 2.12
C LYS A 211 -7.73 22.45 2.89
N LEU A 212 -7.11 21.31 3.16
CA LEU A 212 -5.92 21.22 4.01
C LEU A 212 -4.59 21.39 3.26
N LYS A 213 -4.55 21.23 1.93
CA LYS A 213 -3.34 21.45 1.11
C LYS A 213 -2.73 22.84 1.27
N ASN A 214 -3.53 23.83 1.70
CA ASN A 214 -3.09 25.20 1.93
C ASN A 214 -2.29 25.37 3.24
N TYR A 215 -2.41 24.41 4.17
CA TYR A 215 -1.76 24.47 5.49
C TYR A 215 -0.65 23.42 5.64
N ILE A 216 -0.84 22.21 5.09
CA ILE A 216 0.11 21.11 5.22
C ILE A 216 0.37 20.50 3.85
N LYS A 217 1.66 20.35 3.50
CA LYS A 217 2.07 19.68 2.26
C LYS A 217 1.57 18.22 2.27
N PRO A 218 0.81 17.76 1.25
CA PRO A 218 0.26 16.40 1.22
C PRO A 218 1.33 15.29 1.35
N ALA A 219 2.53 15.54 0.81
CA ALA A 219 3.66 14.63 0.93
C ALA A 219 4.13 14.46 2.39
N LEU A 220 4.21 15.55 3.16
CA LEU A 220 4.60 15.52 4.57
C LEU A 220 3.53 14.81 5.41
N ASN A 221 2.25 15.11 5.18
CA ASN A 221 1.15 14.44 5.88
C ASN A 221 1.17 12.92 5.65
N LYS A 222 1.39 12.51 4.39
CA LYS A 222 1.52 11.10 4.01
C LYS A 222 2.72 10.44 4.69
N LEU A 223 3.86 11.12 4.79
CA LEU A 223 5.04 10.63 5.49
C LEU A 223 4.78 10.46 6.99
N LEU A 224 4.21 11.47 7.65
CA LEU A 224 3.86 11.42 9.07
C LEU A 224 2.86 10.31 9.37
N HIS A 225 1.85 10.11 8.52
CA HIS A 225 0.91 9.00 8.63
C HIS A 225 1.61 7.64 8.53
N VAL A 226 2.51 7.45 7.55
CA VAL A 226 3.24 6.19 7.40
C VAL A 226 4.18 5.93 8.59
N ILE A 227 4.90 6.94 9.08
CA ILE A 227 5.82 6.79 10.24
C ILE A 227 5.03 6.48 11.51
N SER A 228 4.04 7.31 11.86
CA SER A 228 3.22 7.12 13.06
C SER A 228 2.48 5.78 13.05
N GLY A 229 1.95 5.37 11.89
CA GLY A 229 1.29 4.08 11.72
C GLY A 229 2.25 2.91 11.86
N SER A 230 3.50 3.05 11.39
CA SER A 230 4.54 2.02 11.57
C SER A 230 4.90 1.84 13.03
N ILE A 231 5.12 2.93 13.77
CA ILE A 231 5.40 2.90 15.22
C ILE A 231 4.24 2.23 15.95
N SER A 232 3.01 2.63 15.63
CA SER A 232 1.80 2.03 16.18
C SER A 232 1.78 0.52 15.95
N LEU A 233 1.95 0.04 14.71
CA LEU A 233 1.96 -1.38 14.38
C LEU A 233 3.07 -2.17 15.09
N ILE A 234 4.28 -1.62 15.20
CA ILE A 234 5.40 -2.26 15.90
C ILE A 234 5.07 -2.47 17.38
N PHE A 235 4.75 -1.39 18.10
CA PHE A 235 4.47 -1.48 19.53
C PHE A 235 3.19 -2.24 19.83
N GLY A 236 2.16 -2.12 18.99
CA GLY A 236 0.93 -2.89 19.12
C GLY A 236 1.14 -4.38 18.92
N GLY A 237 1.92 -4.75 17.90
CA GLY A 237 2.29 -6.14 17.67
C GLY A 237 3.10 -6.74 18.83
N LEU A 238 4.10 -6.01 19.35
CA LEU A 238 4.82 -6.42 20.55
C LEU A 238 3.90 -6.56 21.77
N THR A 239 2.94 -5.65 21.93
CA THR A 239 1.94 -5.70 23.01
C THR A 239 1.06 -6.94 22.91
N LEU A 240 0.66 -7.35 21.70
CA LEU A 240 -0.14 -8.54 21.46
C LEU A 240 0.63 -9.83 21.80
N VAL A 241 1.89 -9.91 21.37
CA VAL A 241 2.78 -11.03 21.71
C VAL A 241 2.96 -11.13 23.22
N LEU A 242 3.21 -10.01 23.91
CA LEU A 242 3.29 -9.99 25.37
C LEU A 242 1.94 -10.32 26.05
N GLY A 243 0.82 -9.99 25.40
CA GLY A 243 -0.53 -10.29 25.88
C GLY A 243 -0.82 -11.78 25.97
N VAL A 244 -0.21 -12.59 25.09
CA VAL A 244 -0.28 -14.06 25.13
C VAL A 244 0.31 -14.62 26.43
N TYR A 245 1.27 -13.94 27.05
CA TYR A 245 1.89 -14.34 28.33
C TYR A 245 1.29 -13.62 29.54
N SER A 246 0.16 -12.93 29.38
CA SER A 246 -0.50 -12.24 30.48
C SER A 246 -1.20 -13.22 31.43
N ASN A 247 -1.39 -12.79 32.69
CA ASN A 247 -2.16 -13.57 33.67
C ASN A 247 -3.58 -13.89 33.21
N TRP A 248 -4.19 -13.00 32.41
CA TRP A 248 -5.52 -13.27 31.84
C TRP A 248 -5.45 -14.42 30.84
N PHE A 249 -4.47 -14.42 29.93
CA PHE A 249 -4.31 -15.49 28.94
C PHE A 249 -3.99 -16.83 29.61
N ILE A 250 -3.09 -16.84 30.61
CA ILE A 250 -2.79 -18.05 31.41
C ILE A 250 -4.06 -18.61 32.05
N LYS A 251 -4.86 -17.75 32.69
CA LYS A 251 -6.12 -18.15 33.30
C LYS A 251 -7.07 -18.70 32.23
N ALA A 252 -7.33 -17.94 31.16
CA ALA A 252 -8.33 -18.24 30.14
C ALA A 252 -7.99 -19.50 29.33
N SER A 253 -6.71 -19.72 29.02
CA SER A 253 -6.24 -20.90 28.29
C SER A 253 -6.20 -22.17 29.14
N GLY A 254 -6.39 -22.08 30.46
CA GLY A 254 -6.19 -23.20 31.37
C GLY A 254 -4.74 -23.69 31.39
N ASN A 255 -3.78 -22.78 31.16
CA ASN A 255 -2.37 -23.08 31.02
C ASN A 255 -2.02 -24.08 29.89
N ASN A 256 -2.84 -24.12 28.83
CA ASN A 256 -2.64 -25.05 27.71
C ASN A 256 -1.58 -24.51 26.72
N THR A 257 -0.42 -25.16 26.67
CA THR A 257 0.71 -24.80 25.80
C THR A 257 0.34 -24.67 24.32
N PHE A 258 -0.59 -25.49 23.81
CA PHE A 258 -1.02 -25.40 22.41
C PHE A 258 -1.68 -24.05 22.10
N LEU A 259 -2.51 -23.54 23.01
CA LEU A 259 -3.15 -22.23 22.85
C LEU A 259 -2.15 -21.08 22.92
N PHE A 260 -1.10 -21.19 23.76
CA PHE A 260 0.01 -20.24 23.75
C PHE A 260 0.74 -20.25 22.41
N SER A 261 1.06 -21.42 21.88
CA SER A 261 1.75 -21.55 20.58
C SER A 261 0.93 -20.94 19.45
N ILE A 262 -0.37 -21.23 19.36
CA ILE A 262 -1.24 -20.62 18.36
C ILE A 262 -1.27 -19.10 18.54
N GLY A 263 -1.51 -18.61 19.76
CA GLY A 263 -1.58 -17.17 20.05
C GLY A 263 -0.29 -16.45 19.69
N PHE A 264 0.86 -17.02 20.03
CA PHE A 264 2.18 -16.47 19.70
C PHE A 264 2.43 -16.45 18.19
N VAL A 265 2.26 -17.60 17.51
CA VAL A 265 2.54 -17.72 16.07
C VAL A 265 1.66 -16.77 15.27
N THR A 266 0.35 -16.74 15.55
CA THR A 266 -0.58 -15.88 14.82
C THR A 266 -0.32 -14.40 15.08
N SER A 267 -0.14 -13.97 16.33
CA SER A 267 0.15 -12.56 16.64
C SER A 267 1.50 -12.07 16.09
N ALA A 268 2.55 -12.90 16.18
CA ALA A 268 3.85 -12.59 15.62
C ALA A 268 3.81 -12.52 14.09
N TYR A 269 3.18 -13.51 13.45
CA TYR A 269 3.07 -13.56 11.99
C TYR A 269 2.31 -12.36 11.43
N VAL A 270 1.14 -12.05 11.99
CA VAL A 270 0.33 -10.88 11.56
C VAL A 270 1.14 -9.60 11.69
N THR A 271 1.81 -9.39 12.82
CA THR A 271 2.65 -8.21 13.06
C THR A 271 3.74 -8.06 12.01
N LEU A 272 4.52 -9.13 11.77
CA LEU A 272 5.63 -9.10 10.81
C LEU A 272 5.12 -8.89 9.39
N TRP A 273 4.02 -9.55 9.02
CA TRP A 273 3.46 -9.49 7.68
C TRP A 273 2.79 -8.15 7.35
N THR A 274 2.16 -7.48 8.31
CA THR A 274 1.58 -6.15 8.09
C THR A 274 2.64 -5.05 8.10
N LEU A 275 3.71 -5.20 8.89
CA LEU A 275 4.78 -4.21 9.02
C LEU A 275 5.67 -4.05 7.78
N GLN A 276 5.92 -5.12 7.02
CA GLN A 276 6.77 -5.04 5.81
C GLN A 276 6.31 -3.99 4.78
N ARG A 277 5.01 -3.67 4.72
CA ARG A 277 4.46 -2.73 3.74
C ARG A 277 4.84 -1.27 4.01
N PRO A 278 4.50 -0.68 5.17
CA PRO A 278 4.90 0.68 5.45
C PRO A 278 6.43 0.83 5.43
N MET A 279 7.19 -0.18 5.85
CA MET A 279 8.65 -0.17 5.77
C MET A 279 9.17 -0.06 4.33
N ARG A 280 8.62 -0.85 3.38
CA ARG A 280 8.98 -0.73 1.95
C ARG A 280 8.67 0.66 1.39
N LYS A 281 7.57 1.28 1.83
CA LYS A 281 7.16 2.61 1.39
C LYS A 281 8.05 3.72 1.95
N ILE A 282 8.50 3.58 3.19
CA ILE A 282 9.51 4.48 3.77
C ILE A 282 10.80 4.35 2.96
N LEU A 283 11.29 3.13 2.73
CA LEU A 283 12.52 2.87 2.00
C LEU A 283 12.47 3.42 0.56
N SER A 284 11.36 3.23 -0.16
CA SER A 284 11.21 3.79 -1.51
C SER A 284 11.27 5.30 -1.52
N ASN A 285 10.67 5.98 -0.53
CA ASN A 285 10.71 7.43 -0.44
C ASN A 285 12.13 7.96 -0.20
N TYR A 286 12.94 7.30 0.65
CA TYR A 286 14.33 7.68 0.89
C TYR A 286 15.22 7.42 -0.35
N ARG A 287 14.98 6.32 -1.07
CA ARG A 287 15.67 6.01 -2.33
C ARG A 287 15.39 7.06 -3.39
N SER A 288 14.12 7.46 -3.57
CA SER A 288 13.74 8.53 -4.49
C SER A 288 14.27 9.91 -4.09
N ALA A 289 14.65 10.10 -2.83
CA ALA A 289 15.27 11.34 -2.34
C ALA A 289 16.81 11.34 -2.43
N GLY A 290 17.44 10.26 -2.94
CA GLY A 290 18.90 10.17 -3.09
C GLY A 290 19.68 10.03 -1.78
N ILE A 291 19.02 9.65 -0.67
CA ILE A 291 19.64 9.57 0.67
C ILE A 291 20.31 8.20 0.92
N ILE A 292 19.92 7.17 0.17
CA ILE A 292 20.45 5.80 0.28
C ILE A 292 20.93 5.39 -1.11
N GLU A 293 22.24 5.38 -1.32
CA GLU A 293 22.86 4.78 -2.52
C GLU A 293 22.90 3.25 -2.38
N THR A 294 22.77 2.56 -3.51
CA THR A 294 22.68 1.10 -3.64
C THR A 294 23.98 0.39 -3.34
#